data_AF-A0A382TTI9-F1
#
_entry.id   AF-A0A382TTI9-F1
#
_cell.length_a   1.000
_cell.length_b   1.000
_cell.length_c   1.000
_cell.angle_alpha   90.00
_cell.angle_beta   90.00
_cell.angle_gamma   90.00
#
_symmetry.space_group_name_H-M   'P 1'
#
loop_
_entity.id
_entity.type
_entity.pdbx_description
1 polymer ?
#
loop_
_entity_poly.entity_id
_entity_poly.type
_entity_poly.pdbx_seq_one_letter_code
_entity_poly.pdbx_strand_id
1 'polypeptide(L)'
;VFAITMLTILIMIYAERRVSAFMQGRLGPNRVGPQGLLQPIADGIKFLMKEDIIPAGVDKPIYLLAPAMLLIPALMTFAIIPFGSDITMFGRNIPLQVADINVGILYILALTSIGVYGLV
;
A
#
# COMPACT_ATOMS: atom_id res chain seq x y z
N VAL A 1 8.32 -7.16 -4.79
CA VAL A 1 6.89 -6.89 -4.53
C VAL A 1 6.68 -5.68 -3.65
N PHE A 2 7.20 -5.62 -2.42
CA PHE A 2 7.00 -4.48 -1.51
C PHE A 2 7.27 -3.08 -2.12
N ALA A 3 8.42 -2.88 -2.77
CA ALA A 3 8.75 -1.59 -3.38
C ALA A 3 7.80 -1.23 -4.55
N ILE A 4 7.42 -2.23 -5.35
CA ILE A 4 6.50 -2.06 -6.47
C ILE A 4 5.10 -1.69 -5.94
N THR A 5 4.60 -2.40 -4.93
CA THR A 5 3.29 -2.11 -4.32
C THR A 5 3.26 -0.72 -3.71
N MET A 6 4.32 -0.27 -3.05
CA MET A 6 4.41 1.09 -2.51
C MET A 6 4.40 2.17 -3.60
N LEU A 7 5.11 1.94 -4.72
CA LEU A 7 5.08 2.86 -5.86
C LEU A 7 3.70 2.92 -6.51
N THR A 8 3.02 1.77 -6.65
CA THR A 8 1.64 1.72 -7.17
C THR A 8 0.69 2.52 -6.30
N ILE A 9 0.81 2.42 -4.97
CA ILE A 9 -0.02 3.19 -4.02
C ILE A 9 0.19 4.70 -4.20
N LEU A 10 1.44 5.16 -4.31
CA LEU A 10 1.74 6.58 -4.50
C LEU A 10 1.09 7.15 -5.78
N ILE A 11 1.14 6.38 -6.88
CA ILE A 11 0.51 6.76 -8.14
C ILE A 11 -1.01 6.73 -8.01
N MET A 12 -1.57 5.73 -7.33
CA MET A 12 -3.02 5.61 -7.12
C MET A 12 -3.57 6.78 -6.29
N ILE A 13 -2.88 7.23 -5.25
CA ILE A 13 -3.29 8.41 -4.46
C ILE A 13 -3.33 9.67 -5.35
N TYR A 14 -2.33 9.85 -6.21
CA TYR A 14 -2.32 10.94 -7.18
C TYR A 14 -3.48 10.84 -8.18
N ALA A 15 -3.69 9.64 -8.73
CA ALA A 15 -4.74 9.36 -9.70
C ALA A 15 -6.14 9.59 -9.10
N GLU A 16 -6.40 9.09 -7.89
CA GLU A 16 -7.65 9.27 -7.16
C GLU A 16 -7.98 10.75 -6.99
N ARG A 17 -7.00 11.58 -6.60
CA ARG A 17 -7.18 13.03 -6.46
C ARG A 17 -7.49 13.71 -7.79
N ARG A 18 -6.84 13.30 -8.87
CA ARG A 18 -7.02 13.89 -10.20
C ARG A 18 -8.35 13.48 -10.82
N VAL A 19 -8.72 12.22 -10.70
CA VAL A 19 -9.99 11.66 -11.20
C VAL A 19 -11.17 12.22 -10.41
N SER A 20 -11.08 12.31 -9.08
CA SER A 20 -12.13 12.92 -8.25
C SER A 20 -12.33 14.40 -8.55
N ALA A 21 -11.23 15.14 -8.78
CA ALA A 21 -11.32 16.55 -9.17
C ALA A 21 -11.98 16.71 -10.55
N PHE A 22 -11.62 15.84 -11.51
CA PHE A 22 -12.21 15.83 -12.84
C PHE A 22 -13.72 15.57 -12.81
N MET A 23 -14.17 14.57 -12.02
CA MET A 23 -15.60 14.30 -11.83
C MET A 23 -16.36 15.50 -11.24
N GLN A 24 -15.70 16.26 -10.37
CA GLN A 24 -16.27 17.44 -9.71
C GLN A 24 -16.15 18.73 -10.54
N GLY A 25 -15.65 18.67 -11.77
CA GLY A 25 -15.44 19.85 -12.62
C GLY A 25 -14.41 20.85 -12.08
N ARG A 26 -13.52 20.41 -11.18
CA ARG A 26 -12.43 21.24 -10.62
C ARG A 26 -11.08 20.74 -11.06
N LEU A 27 -10.10 21.64 -11.05
CA LEU A 27 -8.72 21.27 -11.37
C LEU A 27 -8.13 20.42 -10.24
N GLY A 28 -7.52 19.29 -10.62
CA GLY A 28 -6.76 18.43 -9.71
C GLY A 28 -5.42 19.04 -9.28
N PRO A 29 -4.54 18.25 -8.66
CA PRO A 29 -3.22 18.71 -8.23
C PRO A 29 -2.42 19.32 -9.40
N ASN A 30 -2.14 20.63 -9.36
CA ASN A 30 -1.47 21.36 -10.44
C ASN A 30 -0.24 22.20 -9.98
N ARG A 31 0.11 22.16 -8.68
CA ARG A 31 1.12 23.08 -8.09
C ARG A 31 2.45 22.43 -7.75
N VAL A 32 2.45 21.22 -7.21
CA VAL A 32 3.66 20.57 -6.69
C VAL A 32 4.32 19.76 -7.81
N GLY A 33 5.19 20.41 -8.59
CA GLY A 33 5.84 19.85 -9.79
C GLY A 33 4.98 19.92 -11.07
N PRO A 34 5.48 19.42 -12.21
CA PRO A 34 4.71 19.38 -13.46
C PRO A 34 3.44 18.54 -13.25
N GLN A 35 2.27 19.14 -13.48
CA GLN A 35 0.96 18.51 -13.25
C GLN A 35 0.75 17.93 -11.82
N GLY A 36 1.46 18.43 -10.80
CA GLY A 36 1.29 17.93 -9.43
C GLY A 36 1.91 16.55 -9.13
N LEU A 37 2.77 16.02 -10.01
CA LEU A 37 3.39 14.70 -9.87
C LEU A 37 4.22 14.53 -8.58
N LEU A 38 4.78 15.63 -8.04
CA LEU A 38 5.58 15.58 -6.82
C LEU A 38 4.72 15.64 -5.54
N GLN A 39 3.40 15.75 -5.66
CA GLN A 39 2.49 15.82 -4.52
C GLN A 39 2.58 14.61 -3.58
N PRO A 40 2.60 13.34 -4.05
CA PRO A 40 2.70 12.19 -3.14
C PRO A 40 4.03 12.16 -2.37
N ILE A 41 5.12 12.64 -2.97
CA ILE A 41 6.43 12.74 -2.33
C ILE A 41 6.38 13.80 -1.22
N ALA A 42 5.79 14.97 -1.51
CA ALA A 42 5.62 16.03 -0.51
C ALA A 42 4.76 15.57 0.68
N ASP A 43 3.70 14.80 0.43
CA ASP A 43 2.87 14.22 1.48
C ASP A 43 3.66 13.20 2.33
N GLY A 44 4.50 12.38 1.71
CA GLY A 44 5.39 11.46 2.42
C GLY A 44 6.38 12.17 3.34
N ILE A 45 7.05 13.22 2.84
CA ILE A 45 7.96 14.05 3.66
C ILE A 45 7.21 14.68 4.83
N LYS A 46 6.00 15.21 4.57
CA LYS A 46 5.15 15.77 5.62
C LYS A 46 4.84 14.75 6.71
N PHE A 47 4.55 13.50 6.36
CA PHE A 47 4.28 12.45 7.36
C PHE A 47 5.51 12.12 8.20
N LEU A 48 6.71 12.09 7.60
CA LEU A 48 7.96 11.84 8.33
C LEU A 48 8.32 12.97 9.31
N MET A 49 7.98 14.21 8.95
CA MET A 49 8.20 15.37 9.82
C MET A 49 7.08 15.59 10.83
N LYS A 50 5.98 14.84 10.73
CA LYS A 50 4.84 14.99 11.64
C LYS A 50 5.19 14.36 12.98
N GLU A 51 4.95 15.10 14.05
CA GLU A 51 5.06 14.57 15.41
C GLU A 51 4.05 13.45 15.63
N ASP A 52 4.52 12.32 16.12
CA ASP A 52 3.69 11.19 16.52
C ASP A 52 3.26 11.38 17.98
N ILE A 53 1.97 11.67 18.18
CA ILE A 53 1.39 11.96 19.51
C ILE A 53 0.64 10.72 19.97
N ILE A 54 1.10 10.12 21.06
CA ILE A 54 0.41 9.00 21.73
C ILE A 54 -0.52 9.59 22.80
N PRO A 55 -1.84 9.36 22.73
CA PRO A 55 -2.78 9.90 23.71
C PRO A 55 -2.52 9.36 25.13
N ALA A 56 -2.78 10.20 26.13
CA ALA A 56 -2.72 9.78 27.53
C ALA A 56 -3.90 8.84 27.85
N GLY A 57 -3.62 7.71 28.52
CA GLY A 57 -4.64 6.72 28.90
C GLY A 57 -4.82 5.55 27.93
N VAL A 58 -3.97 5.43 26.90
CA VAL A 58 -3.99 4.31 25.95
C VAL A 58 -2.93 3.27 26.32
N ASP A 59 -3.24 2.00 26.05
CA ASP A 59 -2.29 0.90 26.13
C ASP A 59 -1.25 1.02 24.99
N LYS A 60 -0.08 1.59 25.33
CA LYS A 60 1.00 1.93 24.38
C LYS A 60 1.39 0.80 23.42
N PRO A 61 1.61 -0.46 23.86
CA PRO A 61 1.97 -1.54 22.95
C PRO A 61 0.88 -1.83 21.92
N ILE A 62 -0.39 -1.84 22.32
CA ILE A 62 -1.51 -2.10 21.41
C ILE A 62 -1.65 -0.96 20.40
N TYR A 63 -1.54 0.29 20.86
CA TYR A 63 -1.61 1.47 20.00
C TYR A 63 -0.53 1.47 18.90
N LEU A 64 0.70 1.06 19.23
CA LEU A 64 1.80 0.99 18.29
C LEU A 64 1.71 -0.22 17.34
N LEU A 65 1.17 -1.35 17.81
CA LEU A 65 1.06 -2.57 17.02
C LEU A 65 -0.17 -2.61 16.10
N ALA A 66 -1.25 -1.91 16.45
CA ALA A 66 -2.48 -1.92 15.65
C ALA A 66 -2.26 -1.50 14.18
N PRO A 67 -1.51 -0.42 13.86
CA PRO A 67 -1.20 -0.07 12.47
C PRO A 67 -0.40 -1.15 11.73
N ALA A 68 0.52 -1.84 12.43
CA ALA A 68 1.30 -2.92 11.84
C ALA A 68 0.42 -4.14 11.52
N MET A 69 -0.54 -4.47 12.39
CA MET A 69 -1.50 -5.56 12.21
C MET A 69 -2.43 -5.33 11.01
N LEU A 70 -2.68 -4.08 10.63
CA LEU A 70 -3.43 -3.74 9.41
C LEU A 70 -2.56 -3.82 8.15
N LEU A 71 -1.32 -3.35 8.23
CA LEU A 71 -0.42 -3.23 7.09
C LEU A 71 0.14 -4.59 6.64
N ILE A 72 0.44 -5.49 7.58
CA ILE A 72 1.05 -6.79 7.30
C ILE A 72 0.15 -7.68 6.41
N PRO A 73 -1.12 -7.95 6.76
CA PRO A 73 -2.01 -8.76 5.93
C PRO A 73 -2.26 -8.15 4.54
N ALA A 74 -2.38 -6.82 4.46
CA ALA A 74 -2.57 -6.12 3.20
C ALA A 74 -1.40 -6.35 2.24
N LEU A 75 -0.16 -6.26 2.73
CA LEU A 75 1.04 -6.50 1.92
C LEU A 75 1.24 -7.98 1.59
N MET A 76 0.96 -8.87 2.54
CA MET A 76 1.12 -10.31 2.37
C MET A 76 0.15 -10.91 1.35
N THR A 77 -1.00 -10.28 1.13
CA THR A 77 -1.98 -10.70 0.11
C THR A 77 -1.41 -10.59 -1.32
N PHE A 78 -0.53 -9.62 -1.58
CA PHE A 78 0.11 -9.45 -2.88
C PHE A 78 1.21 -10.49 -3.20
N ALA A 79 1.64 -11.29 -2.22
CA ALA A 79 2.69 -12.30 -2.44
C ALA A 79 2.20 -13.50 -3.28
N ILE A 80 0.90 -13.79 -3.27
CA ILE A 80 0.30 -14.96 -3.93
C ILE A 80 -0.22 -14.63 -5.33
N ILE A 81 -0.54 -13.37 -5.61
CA ILE A 81 -1.13 -12.98 -6.89
C ILE A 81 -0.08 -13.18 -8.01
N PRO A 82 -0.34 -14.04 -9.01
CA PRO A 82 0.56 -14.19 -10.14
C PRO A 82 0.40 -12.98 -11.07
N PHE A 83 1.50 -12.25 -11.31
CA PHE A 83 1.47 -11.08 -12.21
C PHE A 83 1.65 -11.44 -13.69
N GLY A 84 1.94 -12.71 -14.02
CA GLY A 84 2.08 -13.20 -15.39
C GLY A 84 2.90 -14.50 -15.47
N SER A 85 3.20 -14.92 -16.69
CA SER A 85 4.11 -16.05 -16.96
C SER A 85 5.55 -15.73 -16.56
N ASP A 86 6.33 -16.77 -16.27
CA ASP A 86 7.77 -16.65 -15.97
C ASP A 86 8.49 -15.78 -17.00
N ILE A 87 9.21 -14.76 -16.52
CA ILE A 87 10.05 -13.94 -17.38
C ILE A 87 11.45 -14.53 -17.34
N THR A 88 11.94 -14.95 -18.51
CA THR A 88 13.36 -15.24 -18.72
C THR A 88 14.11 -13.91 -18.84
N MET A 89 14.82 -13.49 -17.77
CA MET A 89 15.70 -12.33 -17.82
C MET A 89 17.11 -12.76 -17.38
N PHE A 90 18.14 -12.34 -18.15
CA PHE A 90 19.54 -12.69 -17.88
C PHE A 90 19.84 -14.21 -17.78
N GLY A 91 19.12 -15.05 -18.54
CA GLY A 91 19.31 -16.50 -18.53
C GLY A 91 18.75 -17.22 -17.29
N ARG A 92 17.96 -16.54 -16.46
CA ARG A 92 17.24 -17.12 -15.31
C ARG A 92 15.73 -16.95 -15.51
N ASN A 93 14.98 -18.00 -15.21
CA ASN A 93 13.52 -17.92 -15.11
C ASN A 93 13.20 -17.25 -13.78
N ILE A 94 12.64 -16.05 -13.83
CA ILE A 94 12.14 -15.34 -12.65
C ILE A 94 10.62 -15.53 -12.64
N PRO A 95 10.09 -16.35 -11.74
CA PRO A 95 8.65 -16.46 -11.60
C PRO A 95 8.09 -15.10 -11.16
N LEU A 96 7.02 -14.65 -11.81
CA LEU A 96 6.31 -13.41 -11.48
C LEU A 96 5.37 -13.57 -10.26
N GLN A 97 5.68 -14.52 -9.40
CA GLN A 97 4.95 -14.87 -8.19
C GLN A 97 5.96 -15.06 -7.06
N VAL A 98 5.65 -14.54 -5.87
CA VAL A 98 6.58 -14.61 -4.72
C VAL A 98 6.43 -15.93 -3.98
N ALA A 99 5.20 -16.35 -3.74
CA ALA A 99 4.89 -17.59 -3.06
C ALA A 99 3.84 -18.36 -3.85
N ASP A 100 4.21 -19.57 -4.31
CA ASP A 100 3.27 -20.54 -4.85
C ASP A 100 2.74 -21.40 -3.70
N ILE A 101 1.47 -21.17 -3.35
CA ILE A 101 0.79 -21.85 -2.26
C ILE A 101 -0.38 -22.61 -2.85
N ASN A 102 -0.37 -23.94 -2.71
CA ASN A 102 -1.44 -24.84 -3.17
C ASN A 102 -2.84 -24.41 -2.68
N VAL A 103 -2.93 -23.71 -1.54
CA VAL A 103 -4.15 -23.22 -0.90
C VAL A 103 -4.26 -21.69 -0.88
N GLY A 104 -3.98 -21.03 -2.01
CA GLY A 104 -3.97 -19.57 -2.12
C GLY A 104 -5.26 -18.87 -1.66
N ILE A 105 -6.44 -19.44 -1.95
CA ILE A 105 -7.74 -18.86 -1.54
C ILE A 105 -7.90 -18.86 -0.02
N LEU A 106 -7.52 -19.97 0.66
CA LEU A 106 -7.59 -20.07 2.11
C LEU A 106 -6.62 -19.10 2.79
N TYR A 107 -5.46 -18.87 2.19
CA TYR A 107 -4.52 -17.86 2.67
C TYR A 107 -5.12 -16.45 2.59
N ILE A 108 -5.72 -16.07 1.46
CA ILE A 108 -6.34 -14.75 1.32
C ILE A 108 -7.46 -14.58 2.36
N LEU A 109 -8.31 -15.60 2.55
CA LEU A 109 -9.38 -15.58 3.54
C LEU A 109 -8.86 -15.44 4.98
N ALA A 110 -7.77 -16.13 5.32
CA ALA A 110 -7.14 -16.01 6.63
C ALA A 110 -6.57 -14.60 6.85
N LEU A 111 -5.91 -14.03 5.84
CA LEU A 111 -5.34 -12.69 5.94
C LEU A 111 -6.39 -11.59 6.01
N THR A 112 -7.48 -11.69 5.25
CA THR A 112 -8.57 -10.71 5.34
C THR A 112 -9.24 -10.76 6.71
N SER A 113 -9.38 -11.95 7.30
CA SER A 113 -9.88 -12.11 8.67
C SER A 113 -8.96 -11.48 9.71
N ILE A 114 -7.63 -11.68 9.59
CA ILE A 114 -6.63 -11.06 10.47
C ILE A 114 -6.67 -9.52 10.37
N GLY A 115 -6.86 -8.98 9.16
CA GLY A 115 -6.97 -7.55 8.94
C GLY A 115 -8.10 -6.89 9.74
N VAL A 116 -9.23 -7.58 9.96
CA VAL A 116 -10.35 -7.04 10.77
C VAL A 116 -9.96 -6.88 12.23
N TYR A 117 -9.12 -7.77 12.77
CA TYR A 117 -8.63 -7.66 14.15
C TYR A 117 -7.69 -6.48 14.37
N GLY A 118 -7.03 -5.97 13.33
CA GLY A 118 -6.24 -4.73 13.43
C GLY A 118 -7.11 -3.47 13.51
N LEU A 119 -8.40 -3.58 13.19
CA LEU A 119 -9.36 -2.48 13.11
C LEU A 119 -10.21 -2.33 14.38
N VAL A 120 -10.44 -3.42 15.12
CA VAL A 120 -11.23 -3.51 16.36
C VAL A 120 -10.32 -3.36 17.57
#